data_AF-A0A7G9BJ79-F1
#
_entry.id   AF-A0A7G9BJ79-F1
#
_cell.length_a   1.000
_cell.length_b   1.000
_cell.length_c   1.000
_cell.angle_alpha   90.00
_cell.angle_beta   90.00
_cell.angle_gamma   90.00
#
_symmetry.space_group_name_H-M   'P 1'
#
loop_
_entity.id
_entity.type
_entity.pdbx_description
1 polymer ?
#
loop_
_entity_poly.entity_id
_entity_poly.type
_entity_poly.pdbx_seq_one_letter_code
_entity_poly.pdbx_strand_id
1 'polypeptide(L)'
;MKGNVADLPLHYGRVPLWLAERMSSLGGAIVEAIVMEYGVKSLLQKMSDPCWFQSLGCVLGMDWHSSGVTTAVIGALKRAVNKRSAELGVYICGGRGKYALQTPREILGIADKAGLDGDSLVKSSKLAAKVDNNAIQDGYQIYLHSFILTNDGDWAVIQQGMNTTYRMARRYHWHSPTLGSFTETPHSFVYGINEGLILNLTAPDAKSTRHALVDLAKENTHKIITEVSKLVMPMHHDVRAQNVNLKRLGAVLTRAQQQEANDLESLLLLDGVGSRTIQALTLVSEVIHGTASRFDDPARFSFAHGGKDGYPFPVPTNIYDESIVMLENALHKAKLRQSDKYLAIKNLSKVAEQMEKDFIANDSFDKVVAIEKANARRYGGRTAKRTFTKENEQNQLALF
;
A
#
# COMPACT_ATOMS: atom_id res chain seq x y z
N MET A 1 13.26 18.89 -16.66
CA MET A 1 13.78 19.77 -15.60
C MET A 1 14.27 18.89 -14.46
N LYS A 2 15.56 18.99 -14.09
CA LYS A 2 16.12 18.24 -12.96
C LYS A 2 15.43 18.74 -11.69
N GLY A 3 14.70 17.87 -10.99
CA GLY A 3 14.13 18.19 -9.68
C GLY A 3 15.26 18.58 -8.73
N ASN A 4 15.21 19.79 -8.20
CA ASN A 4 16.19 20.33 -7.27
C ASN A 4 16.02 19.66 -5.90
N VAL A 5 16.45 18.41 -5.79
CA VAL A 5 16.34 17.61 -4.58
C VAL A 5 17.60 17.79 -3.73
N ALA A 6 17.43 18.13 -2.47
CA ALA A 6 18.47 17.99 -1.45
C ALA A 6 17.80 17.68 -0.11
N ASP A 7 18.58 17.15 0.82
CA ASP A 7 18.13 16.50 2.05
C ASP A 7 18.93 17.11 3.19
N LEU A 8 18.30 17.42 4.33
CA LEU A 8 18.99 18.09 5.43
C LEU A 8 19.38 17.06 6.50
N PRO A 9 20.67 16.81 6.75
CA PRO A 9 21.09 15.98 7.87
C PRO A 9 20.52 16.49 9.19
N LEU A 10 20.11 15.57 10.08
CA LEU A 10 19.73 15.93 11.43
C LEU A 10 20.96 16.40 12.20
N HIS A 11 21.01 17.71 12.48
CA HIS A 11 22.01 18.28 13.37
C HIS A 11 21.44 18.45 14.76
N TYR A 12 22.20 18.00 15.76
CA TYR A 12 21.89 18.19 17.16
C TYR A 12 22.59 19.45 17.66
N GLY A 13 21.85 20.33 18.32
CA GLY A 13 22.37 21.60 18.81
C GLY A 13 21.27 22.64 18.95
N ARG A 14 21.50 23.64 19.80
CA ARG A 14 20.60 24.78 19.96
C ARG A 14 21.32 26.02 19.49
N VAL A 15 20.64 26.84 18.69
CA VAL A 15 21.14 28.16 18.33
C VAL A 15 21.37 28.96 19.61
N PRO A 16 22.58 29.49 19.85
CA PRO A 16 22.87 30.24 21.06
C PRO A 16 22.08 31.56 21.06
N LEU A 17 21.76 32.06 22.27
CA LEU A 17 20.87 33.22 22.42
C LEU A 17 21.38 34.45 21.66
N TRP A 18 22.69 34.72 21.73
CA TRP A 18 23.32 35.86 21.06
C TRP A 18 23.13 35.83 19.53
N LEU A 19 23.09 34.63 18.93
CA LEU A 19 22.85 34.46 17.50
C LEU A 19 21.36 34.59 17.21
N ALA A 20 20.51 33.92 18.00
CA ALA A 20 19.05 33.98 17.83
C ALA A 20 18.51 35.42 17.88
N GLU A 21 19.05 36.28 18.74
CA GLU A 21 18.70 37.70 18.81
C GLU A 21 19.10 38.47 17.54
N ARG A 22 20.33 38.26 17.05
CA ARG A 22 20.82 38.86 15.79
C ARG A 22 20.03 38.35 14.58
N MET A 23 19.70 37.06 14.54
CA MET A 23 18.84 36.47 13.52
C MET A 23 17.47 37.12 13.49
N SER A 24 16.86 37.37 14.65
CA SER A 24 15.58 38.09 14.73
C SER A 24 15.71 39.52 14.21
N SER A 25 16.74 40.26 14.62
CA SER A 25 16.94 41.65 14.15
C SER A 25 17.18 41.72 12.64
N LEU A 26 18.14 40.95 12.11
CA LEU A 26 18.46 40.93 10.68
C LEU A 26 17.30 40.37 9.86
N GLY A 27 16.69 39.26 10.30
CA GLY A 27 15.55 38.65 9.60
C GLY A 27 14.33 39.57 9.56
N GLY A 28 14.05 40.30 10.65
CA GLY A 28 13.01 41.33 10.68
C GLY A 28 13.26 42.45 9.68
N ALA A 29 14.50 42.98 9.62
CA ALA A 29 14.88 44.02 8.67
C ALA A 29 14.79 43.55 7.21
N ILE A 30 15.19 42.30 6.92
CA ILE A 30 15.06 41.71 5.58
C ILE A 30 13.59 41.59 5.18
N VAL A 31 12.73 41.10 6.09
CA VAL A 31 11.29 41.00 5.84
C VAL A 31 10.69 42.36 5.55
N GLU A 32 11.00 43.36 6.39
CA GLU A 32 10.55 44.73 6.19
C GLU A 32 10.99 45.30 4.84
N ALA A 33 12.27 45.16 4.47
CA ALA A 33 12.79 45.62 3.19
C ALA A 33 12.02 44.97 2.00
N ILE A 34 11.77 43.66 2.06
CA ILE A 34 11.02 42.96 1.01
C ILE A 34 9.58 43.47 0.93
N VAL A 35 8.91 43.65 2.07
CA VAL A 35 7.53 44.15 2.11
C VAL A 35 7.44 45.56 1.56
N MET A 36 8.39 46.44 1.92
CA MET A 36 8.43 47.83 1.45
C MET A 36 8.68 47.92 -0.06
N GLU A 37 9.59 47.12 -0.60
CA GLU A 37 10.02 47.22 -2.00
C GLU A 37 9.16 46.39 -2.96
N TYR A 38 8.69 45.22 -2.53
CA TYR A 38 8.01 44.24 -3.38
C TYR A 38 6.63 43.80 -2.87
N GLY A 39 6.21 44.26 -1.70
CA GLY A 39 4.93 43.92 -1.09
C GLY A 39 4.88 42.55 -0.41
N VAL A 40 3.83 42.36 0.39
CA VAL A 40 3.63 41.15 1.22
C VAL A 40 3.47 39.87 0.39
N LYS A 41 2.86 39.95 -0.80
CA LYS A 41 2.69 38.80 -1.70
C LYS A 41 4.03 38.25 -2.19
N SER A 42 4.98 39.13 -2.51
CA SER A 42 6.34 38.74 -2.90
C SER A 42 7.08 38.06 -1.75
N LEU A 43 6.95 38.57 -0.52
CA LEU A 43 7.48 37.91 0.67
C LEU A 43 6.90 36.49 0.82
N LEU A 44 5.57 36.35 0.71
CA LEU A 44 4.89 35.07 0.88
C LEU A 44 5.35 34.03 -0.17
N GLN A 45 5.48 34.46 -1.43
CA GLN A 45 6.01 33.63 -2.51
C GLN A 45 7.45 33.20 -2.21
N LYS A 46 8.33 34.12 -1.79
CA LYS A 46 9.72 33.84 -1.42
C LYS A 46 9.82 32.86 -0.25
N MET A 47 8.99 33.01 0.78
CA MET A 47 8.95 32.09 1.92
C MET A 47 8.50 30.68 1.49
N SER A 48 7.61 30.57 0.50
CA SER A 48 7.19 29.29 -0.06
C SER A 48 8.24 28.62 -0.97
N ASP A 49 9.31 29.35 -1.34
CA ASP A 49 10.42 28.81 -2.11
C ASP A 49 11.48 28.20 -1.17
N PRO A 50 11.79 26.91 -1.31
CA PRO A 50 12.72 26.20 -0.42
C PRO A 50 14.17 26.69 -0.55
N CYS A 51 14.61 27.05 -1.76
CA CYS A 51 15.99 27.46 -2.03
C CYS A 51 16.21 28.88 -1.51
N TRP A 52 15.23 29.76 -1.71
CA TRP A 52 15.24 31.09 -1.12
C TRP A 52 15.21 31.01 0.41
N PHE A 53 14.31 30.19 0.98
CA PHE A 53 14.22 30.02 2.42
C PHE A 53 15.51 29.43 3.02
N GLN A 54 16.14 28.47 2.33
CA GLN A 54 17.45 27.94 2.73
C GLN A 54 18.53 29.01 2.68
N SER A 55 18.55 29.82 1.61
CA SER A 55 19.49 30.93 1.44
C SER A 55 19.32 31.99 2.52
N LEU A 56 18.08 32.30 2.92
CA LEU A 56 17.80 33.16 4.07
C LEU A 56 18.41 32.58 5.35
N GLY A 57 18.29 31.26 5.55
CA GLY A 57 18.98 30.57 6.65
C GLY A 57 20.47 30.83 6.69
N CYS A 58 21.15 30.68 5.54
CA CYS A 58 22.59 30.97 5.41
C CYS A 58 22.92 32.43 5.75
N VAL A 59 22.15 33.38 5.22
CA VAL A 59 22.32 34.83 5.49
C VAL A 59 22.16 35.14 6.98
N LEU A 60 21.27 34.42 7.67
CA LEU A 60 21.06 34.54 9.11
C LEU A 60 22.11 33.77 9.95
N GLY A 61 23.14 33.19 9.31
CA GLY A 61 24.27 32.56 9.99
C GLY A 61 24.05 31.08 10.35
N MET A 62 23.09 30.40 9.72
CA MET A 62 22.93 28.96 9.84
C MET A 62 23.77 28.20 8.80
N ASP A 63 24.22 27.00 9.15
CA ASP A 63 24.90 26.12 8.20
C ASP A 63 23.98 25.72 7.03
N TRP A 64 24.51 25.83 5.82
CA TRP A 64 23.77 25.73 4.56
C TRP A 64 23.05 24.40 4.32
N HIS A 65 23.44 23.32 5.01
CA HIS A 65 22.86 21.98 4.89
C HIS A 65 22.10 21.55 6.14
N SER A 66 21.97 22.42 7.15
CA SER A 66 21.44 22.00 8.45
C SER A 66 19.93 21.94 8.50
N SER A 67 19.38 20.83 9.01
CA SER A 67 17.94 20.70 9.36
C SER A 67 17.50 21.71 10.42
N GLY A 68 18.44 22.26 11.21
CA GLY A 68 18.17 23.30 12.18
C GLY A 68 17.70 24.62 11.56
N VAL A 69 18.00 24.87 10.28
CA VAL A 69 17.67 26.10 9.54
C VAL A 69 16.18 26.43 9.68
N THR A 70 15.30 25.50 9.36
CA THR A 70 13.86 25.76 9.36
C THR A 70 13.32 26.14 10.73
N THR A 71 13.76 25.45 11.78
CA THR A 71 13.31 25.78 13.14
C THR A 71 13.86 27.12 13.60
N ALA A 72 15.14 27.40 13.31
CA ALA A 72 15.80 28.62 13.73
C ALA A 72 15.26 29.86 13.01
N VAL A 73 15.14 29.80 11.68
CA VAL A 73 14.64 30.89 10.84
C VAL A 73 13.19 31.21 11.18
N ILE A 74 12.29 30.21 11.22
CA ILE A 74 10.90 30.44 11.60
C ILE A 74 10.80 31.05 13.01
N GLY A 75 11.56 30.52 13.96
CA GLY A 75 11.57 31.05 15.33
C GLY A 75 12.05 32.51 15.40
N ALA A 76 13.11 32.84 14.66
CA ALA A 76 13.69 34.17 14.59
C ALA A 76 12.73 35.18 13.94
N LEU A 77 12.13 34.81 12.79
CA LEU A 77 11.18 35.64 12.06
C LEU A 77 9.89 35.81 12.85
N LYS A 78 9.31 34.75 13.43
CA LYS A 78 8.09 34.85 14.24
C LYS A 78 8.25 35.87 15.38
N ARG A 79 9.42 35.91 16.02
CA ARG A 79 9.72 36.86 17.10
C ARG A 79 9.84 38.31 16.61
N ALA A 80 10.36 38.52 15.41
CA ALA A 80 10.60 39.85 14.85
C ALA A 80 9.36 40.40 14.16
N VAL A 81 8.80 39.64 13.23
CA VAL A 81 7.66 40.01 12.38
C VAL A 81 6.40 40.23 13.20
N ASN A 82 6.06 39.34 14.13
CA ASN A 82 4.81 39.45 14.88
C ASN A 82 4.76 40.67 15.84
N LYS A 83 5.91 41.29 16.17
CA LYS A 83 5.93 42.55 16.93
C LYS A 83 5.42 43.74 16.11
N ARG A 84 5.49 43.64 14.77
CA ARG A 84 5.14 44.69 13.80
C ARG A 84 4.16 44.18 12.74
N SER A 85 3.44 43.10 13.03
CA SER A 85 2.60 42.43 12.03
C SER A 85 1.48 43.30 11.49
N ALA A 86 0.95 44.23 12.30
CA ALA A 86 -0.05 45.19 11.86
C ALA A 86 0.48 46.17 10.79
N GLU A 87 1.76 46.57 10.90
CA GLU A 87 2.44 47.44 9.93
C GLU A 87 2.83 46.65 8.67
N LEU A 88 3.38 45.45 8.85
CA LEU A 88 3.90 44.62 7.77
C LEU A 88 2.81 43.85 7.00
N GLY A 89 1.63 43.70 7.59
CA GLY A 89 0.51 42.95 7.03
C GLY A 89 0.74 41.44 6.91
N VAL A 90 1.65 40.89 7.72
CA VAL A 90 2.00 39.46 7.74
C VAL A 90 2.18 38.95 9.17
N TYR A 91 1.72 37.72 9.41
CA TYR A 91 1.76 37.04 10.70
C TYR A 91 2.35 35.65 10.53
N ILE A 92 3.14 35.21 11.51
CA ILE A 92 3.72 33.86 11.53
C ILE A 92 3.14 33.10 12.72
N CYS A 93 2.41 32.03 12.42
CA CYS A 93 1.79 31.16 13.40
C CYS A 93 2.54 29.82 13.52
N GLY A 94 2.37 29.15 14.65
CA GLY A 94 2.94 27.82 14.89
C GLY A 94 4.39 27.80 15.33
N GLY A 95 5.09 26.71 15.02
CA GLY A 95 6.47 26.46 15.39
C GLY A 95 6.74 24.97 15.65
N ARG A 96 7.71 24.68 16.51
CA ARG A 96 8.09 23.30 16.87
C ARG A 96 7.26 22.77 18.05
N GLY A 97 6.89 21.48 18.01
CA GLY A 97 6.26 20.78 19.13
C GLY A 97 4.95 21.42 19.57
N LYS A 98 4.82 21.80 20.84
CA LYS A 98 3.59 22.41 21.38
C LYS A 98 3.12 23.65 20.62
N TYR A 99 4.03 24.41 20.01
CA TYR A 99 3.67 25.59 19.22
C TYR A 99 2.95 25.22 17.93
N ALA A 100 3.30 24.08 17.30
CA ALA A 100 2.57 23.57 16.13
C ALA A 100 1.10 23.29 16.47
N LEU A 101 0.83 22.78 17.68
CA LEU A 101 -0.52 22.47 18.17
C LEU A 101 -1.34 23.74 18.49
N GLN A 102 -0.67 24.87 18.74
CA GLN A 102 -1.33 26.15 19.04
C GLN A 102 -1.71 26.93 17.78
N THR A 103 -1.22 26.55 16.60
CA THR A 103 -1.46 27.23 15.32
C THR A 103 -2.94 27.57 15.08
N PRO A 104 -3.92 26.65 15.29
CA PRO A 104 -5.32 26.98 15.07
C PRO A 104 -5.83 28.15 15.92
N ARG A 105 -5.39 28.22 17.18
CA ARG A 105 -5.77 29.31 18.09
C ARG A 105 -5.14 30.64 17.69
N GLU A 106 -3.88 30.61 17.26
CA GLU A 106 -3.18 31.80 16.77
C GLU A 106 -3.87 32.35 15.50
N ILE A 107 -4.23 31.47 14.56
CA ILE A 107 -4.96 31.82 13.33
C ILE A 107 -6.28 32.51 13.65
N LEU A 108 -7.11 31.93 14.52
CA LEU A 108 -8.40 32.52 14.89
C LEU A 108 -8.23 33.94 15.46
N GLY A 109 -7.29 34.13 16.39
CA GLY A 109 -7.05 35.44 16.98
C GLY A 109 -6.50 36.51 16.01
N ILE A 110 -5.89 36.10 14.90
CA ILE A 110 -5.48 37.00 13.81
C ILE A 110 -6.66 37.27 12.87
N ALA A 111 -7.39 36.21 12.49
CA ALA A 111 -8.54 36.30 11.60
C ALA A 111 -9.62 37.23 12.16
N ASP A 112 -9.90 37.16 13.46
CA ASP A 112 -10.84 38.05 14.15
C ASP A 112 -10.44 39.54 14.01
N LYS A 113 -9.13 39.83 14.05
CA LYS A 113 -8.61 41.21 13.96
C LYS A 113 -8.55 41.72 12.53
N ALA A 114 -8.26 40.83 11.59
CA ALA A 114 -8.11 41.16 10.17
C ALA A 114 -9.43 41.07 9.39
N GLY A 115 -10.51 40.56 10.00
CA GLY A 115 -11.79 40.36 9.32
C GLY A 115 -11.80 39.19 8.33
N LEU A 116 -11.03 38.14 8.61
CA LEU A 116 -10.86 36.96 7.74
C LEU A 116 -11.72 35.78 8.22
N ASP A 117 -12.00 34.84 7.31
CA ASP A 117 -12.63 33.55 7.64
C ASP A 117 -11.62 32.65 8.39
N GLY A 118 -11.62 32.75 9.71
CA GLY A 118 -10.73 31.98 10.58
C GLY A 118 -10.93 30.47 10.50
N ASP A 119 -12.17 29.99 10.30
CA ASP A 119 -12.47 28.56 10.24
C ASP A 119 -11.90 27.93 8.96
N SER A 120 -12.03 28.61 7.83
CA SER A 120 -11.43 28.19 6.56
C SER A 120 -9.89 28.16 6.63
N LEU A 121 -9.28 29.15 7.28
CA LEU A 121 -7.82 29.20 7.50
C LEU A 121 -7.34 28.07 8.43
N VAL A 122 -8.06 27.81 9.53
CA VAL A 122 -7.77 26.69 10.44
C VAL A 122 -7.89 25.36 9.71
N LYS A 123 -8.92 25.20 8.86
CA LYS A 123 -9.08 24.01 8.02
C LYS A 123 -7.90 23.83 7.07
N SER A 124 -7.46 24.91 6.42
CA SER A 124 -6.31 24.91 5.51
C SER A 124 -5.02 24.50 6.22
N SER A 125 -4.74 25.09 7.39
CA SER A 125 -3.60 24.72 8.24
C SER A 125 -3.61 23.23 8.62
N LYS A 126 -4.77 22.72 9.07
CA LYS A 126 -4.93 21.31 9.46
C LYS A 126 -4.78 20.36 8.27
N LEU A 127 -5.33 20.72 7.10
CA LEU A 127 -5.23 19.89 5.90
C LEU A 127 -3.78 19.80 5.42
N ALA A 128 -3.04 20.91 5.37
CA ALA A 128 -1.62 20.90 5.02
C ALA A 128 -0.84 19.94 5.95
N ALA A 129 -1.05 20.03 7.27
CA ALA A 129 -0.38 19.15 8.23
C ALA A 129 -0.75 17.67 8.05
N LYS A 130 -2.04 17.37 7.81
CA LYS A 130 -2.51 16.00 7.62
C LYS A 130 -2.03 15.39 6.31
N VAL A 131 -1.93 16.17 5.24
CA VAL A 131 -1.43 15.71 3.95
C VAL A 131 0.03 15.28 4.09
N ASP A 132 0.87 16.15 4.64
CA ASP A 132 2.31 15.91 4.76
C ASP A 132 2.61 14.72 5.68
N ASN A 133 1.78 14.51 6.71
CA ASN A 133 2.00 13.45 7.68
C ASN A 133 1.34 12.10 7.31
N ASN A 134 0.22 12.11 6.57
CA ASN A 134 -0.61 10.90 6.39
C ASN A 134 -0.84 10.51 4.93
N ALA A 135 -0.95 11.48 4.02
CA ALA A 135 -1.19 11.20 2.60
C ALA A 135 0.12 10.90 1.86
N ILE A 136 1.25 11.39 2.36
CA ILE A 136 2.59 11.05 1.90
C ILE A 136 3.22 10.13 2.95
N GLN A 137 3.29 8.83 2.68
CA GLN A 137 3.89 7.85 3.58
C GLN A 137 5.34 7.59 3.19
N ASP A 138 6.18 8.59 3.42
CA ASP A 138 7.62 8.58 3.14
C ASP A 138 8.48 8.26 4.38
N GLY A 139 7.84 7.98 5.52
CA GLY A 139 8.50 7.70 6.79
C GLY A 139 8.98 8.94 7.55
N TYR A 140 8.65 10.16 7.12
CA TYR A 140 8.95 11.38 7.86
C TYR A 140 7.75 11.80 8.72
N GLN A 141 7.99 12.04 10.02
CA GLN A 141 6.96 12.51 10.94
C GLN A 141 7.09 14.01 11.17
N ILE A 142 6.01 14.77 10.97
CA ILE A 142 6.01 16.23 11.10
C ILE A 142 6.25 16.64 12.57
N TYR A 143 7.25 17.50 12.78
CA TYR A 143 7.59 18.02 14.11
C TYR A 143 7.61 19.55 14.21
N LEU A 144 7.59 20.22 13.06
CA LEU A 144 7.45 21.66 12.93
C LEU A 144 6.34 21.97 11.92
N HIS A 145 5.45 22.87 12.31
CA HIS A 145 4.40 23.42 11.45
C HIS A 145 4.38 24.94 11.62
N SER A 146 4.62 25.67 10.53
CA SER A 146 4.55 27.13 10.51
C SER A 146 3.56 27.59 9.45
N PHE A 147 2.59 28.42 9.86
CA PHE A 147 1.57 28.97 8.99
C PHE A 147 1.76 30.48 8.89
N ILE A 148 2.13 30.98 7.71
CA ILE A 148 2.40 32.39 7.44
C ILE A 148 1.15 32.95 6.75
N LEU A 149 0.53 33.97 7.35
CA LEU A 149 -0.76 34.53 6.94
C LEU A 149 -0.60 36.02 6.62
N THR A 150 -1.18 36.49 5.52
CA THR A 150 -1.26 37.92 5.17
C THR A 150 -2.60 38.51 5.60
N ASN A 151 -2.69 39.84 5.68
CA ASN A 151 -3.95 40.55 5.92
C ASN A 151 -5.02 40.27 4.83
N ASP A 152 -4.60 39.90 3.63
CA ASP A 152 -5.51 39.61 2.51
C ASP A 152 -6.06 38.16 2.56
N GLY A 153 -5.62 37.35 3.53
CA GLY A 153 -6.01 35.95 3.67
C GLY A 153 -5.15 34.95 2.87
N ASP A 154 -4.18 35.43 2.09
CA ASP A 154 -3.19 34.55 1.46
C ASP A 154 -2.27 33.93 2.51
N TRP A 155 -1.85 32.69 2.28
CA TRP A 155 -1.01 31.97 3.22
C TRP A 155 0.04 31.07 2.57
N ALA A 156 1.10 30.79 3.33
CA ALA A 156 2.09 29.79 3.02
C ALA A 156 2.32 28.91 4.24
N VAL A 157 2.58 27.62 4.02
CA VAL A 157 2.95 26.69 5.10
C VAL A 157 4.35 26.17 4.85
N ILE A 158 5.16 26.20 5.89
CA ILE A 158 6.48 25.56 5.91
C ILE A 158 6.46 24.52 7.02
N GLN A 159 6.57 23.26 6.63
CA GLN A 159 6.58 22.12 7.56
C GLN A 159 7.91 21.40 7.50
N GLN A 160 8.31 20.77 8.60
CA GLN A 160 9.45 19.88 8.61
C GLN A 160 9.11 18.55 9.28
N GLY A 161 9.35 17.48 8.53
CA GLY A 161 9.31 16.11 9.01
C GLY A 161 10.70 15.60 9.33
N MET A 162 10.80 14.66 10.28
CA MET A 162 12.04 13.95 10.59
C MET A 162 11.87 12.46 10.37
N ASN A 163 12.92 11.82 9.85
CA ASN A 163 13.08 10.37 9.85
C ASN A 163 14.25 10.03 10.78
N THR A 164 13.94 9.41 11.92
CA THR A 164 14.94 9.08 12.95
C THR A 164 15.85 7.93 12.55
N THR A 165 15.38 7.05 11.66
CA THR A 165 16.15 5.90 11.16
C THR A 165 17.28 6.36 10.25
N TYR A 166 16.98 7.20 9.26
CA TYR A 166 17.97 7.74 8.32
C TYR A 166 18.68 8.99 8.85
N ARG A 167 18.21 9.55 9.98
CA ARG A 167 18.68 10.81 10.56
C ARG A 167 18.63 11.97 9.57
N MET A 168 17.53 12.06 8.82
CA MET A 168 17.29 13.11 7.84
C MET A 168 16.05 13.92 8.20
N ALA A 169 15.99 15.16 7.73
CA ALA A 169 14.80 15.99 7.75
C ALA A 169 14.34 16.32 6.33
N ARG A 170 13.02 16.30 6.15
CA ARG A 170 12.32 16.66 4.91
C ARG A 170 11.47 17.88 5.14
N ARG A 171 11.53 18.85 4.24
CA ARG A 171 10.81 20.11 4.35
C ARG A 171 9.76 20.23 3.25
N TYR A 172 8.56 20.66 3.64
CA TYR A 172 7.40 20.76 2.76
C TYR A 172 6.95 22.22 2.71
N HIS A 173 6.71 22.72 1.50
CA HIS A 173 6.25 24.08 1.28
C HIS A 173 4.91 24.08 0.56
N TRP A 174 4.04 24.98 1.03
CA TRP A 174 2.71 25.22 0.49
C TRP A 174 2.56 26.71 0.20
N HIS A 175 1.81 27.04 -0.84
CA HIS A 175 1.51 28.41 -1.22
C HIS A 175 0.07 28.50 -1.71
N SER A 176 -0.80 29.19 -0.95
CA SER A 176 -2.23 29.25 -1.23
C SER A 176 -2.59 29.83 -2.61
N PRO A 177 -1.91 30.87 -3.14
CA PRO A 177 -2.27 31.44 -4.44
C PRO A 177 -2.12 30.46 -5.62
N THR A 178 -1.28 29.44 -5.47
CA THR A 178 -1.07 28.40 -6.50
C THR A 178 -1.72 27.06 -6.14
N LEU A 179 -2.42 26.97 -5.01
CA LEU A 179 -3.01 25.73 -4.52
C LEU A 179 -4.32 25.43 -5.25
N GLY A 180 -4.31 24.46 -6.16
CA GLY A 180 -5.53 23.99 -6.84
C GLY A 180 -6.33 22.94 -6.05
N SER A 181 -5.66 22.10 -5.27
CA SER A 181 -6.27 21.00 -4.50
C SER A 181 -5.39 20.62 -3.33
N PHE A 182 -5.97 20.24 -2.19
CA PHE A 182 -5.22 19.67 -1.06
C PHE A 182 -4.85 18.20 -1.27
N THR A 183 -5.52 17.49 -2.19
CA THR A 183 -5.39 16.04 -2.35
C THR A 183 -4.72 15.63 -3.66
N GLU A 184 -4.30 16.59 -4.48
CA GLU A 184 -3.69 16.34 -5.79
C GLU A 184 -2.56 17.34 -6.01
N THR A 185 -1.32 16.84 -5.98
CA THR A 185 -0.07 17.63 -6.11
C THR A 185 -0.12 18.99 -5.42
N PRO A 186 -0.37 19.03 -4.10
CA PRO A 186 -0.76 20.26 -3.42
C PRO A 186 0.44 21.15 -3.03
N HIS A 187 1.64 20.58 -2.98
CA HIS A 187 2.86 21.27 -2.61
C HIS A 187 3.32 22.21 -3.70
N SER A 188 3.74 23.41 -3.32
CA SER A 188 4.61 24.21 -4.18
C SER A 188 5.97 23.53 -4.31
N PHE A 189 6.41 22.84 -3.24
CA PHE A 189 7.66 22.10 -3.22
C PHE A 189 7.76 21.04 -2.10
N VAL A 190 8.47 19.94 -2.37
CA VAL A 190 8.92 18.96 -1.37
C VAL A 190 10.44 18.79 -1.45
N TYR A 191 11.13 19.05 -0.34
CA TYR A 191 12.59 19.02 -0.24
C TYR A 191 13.07 17.77 0.53
N GLY A 192 13.57 16.76 -0.18
CA GLY A 192 14.30 15.61 0.40
C GLY A 192 14.67 14.50 -0.60
N ILE A 193 15.62 13.60 -0.29
CA ILE A 193 16.07 12.49 -1.15
C ILE A 193 14.92 11.53 -1.40
N ASN A 194 14.75 11.15 -2.67
CA ASN A 194 13.86 10.05 -3.01
C ASN A 194 14.49 8.72 -2.54
N GLU A 195 13.99 8.21 -1.42
CA GLU A 195 14.39 6.93 -0.80
C GLU A 195 13.68 5.72 -1.46
N GLY A 196 13.22 5.87 -2.70
CA GLY A 196 12.52 4.84 -3.47
C GLY A 196 11.01 5.07 -3.60
N LEU A 197 10.28 3.98 -3.88
CA LEU A 197 8.84 4.02 -4.06
C LEU A 197 8.16 4.22 -2.70
N ILE A 198 7.51 5.38 -2.55
CA ILE A 198 6.69 5.72 -1.39
C ILE A 198 5.22 5.63 -1.74
N LEU A 199 4.36 5.35 -0.76
CA LEU A 199 2.92 5.49 -0.95
C LEU A 199 2.56 6.98 -0.87
N ASN A 200 2.24 7.57 -2.02
CA ASN A 200 1.83 8.96 -2.13
C ASN A 200 0.39 9.08 -2.63
N LEU A 201 -0.55 9.29 -1.72
CA LEU A 201 -1.96 9.46 -2.06
C LEU A 201 -2.26 10.80 -2.73
N THR A 202 -1.34 11.76 -2.76
CA THR A 202 -1.54 13.03 -3.49
C THR A 202 -1.04 12.98 -4.93
N ALA A 203 -0.48 11.85 -5.37
CA ALA A 203 -0.04 11.68 -6.75
C ALA A 203 -1.26 11.70 -7.70
N PRO A 204 -1.13 12.22 -8.94
CA PRO A 204 -2.25 12.29 -9.89
C PRO A 204 -2.87 10.92 -10.19
N ASP A 205 -2.04 9.89 -10.33
CA ASP A 205 -2.40 8.49 -10.59
C ASP A 205 -3.07 7.80 -9.40
N ALA A 206 -2.92 8.32 -8.18
CA ALA A 206 -3.57 7.78 -6.97
C ALA A 206 -5.07 8.10 -6.85
N LYS A 207 -5.69 8.76 -7.85
CA LYS A 207 -7.11 9.19 -7.81
C LYS A 207 -8.09 8.05 -7.55
N SER A 208 -7.96 6.92 -8.25
CA SER A 208 -8.81 5.74 -8.05
C SER A 208 -8.66 5.18 -6.63
N THR A 209 -7.43 5.15 -6.11
CA THR A 209 -7.12 4.70 -4.74
C THR A 209 -7.77 5.63 -3.70
N ARG A 210 -7.70 6.96 -3.90
CA ARG A 210 -8.38 7.92 -3.02
C ARG A 210 -9.89 7.69 -2.97
N HIS A 211 -10.54 7.45 -4.12
CA HIS A 211 -11.96 7.15 -4.16
C HIS A 211 -12.29 5.83 -3.44
N ALA A 212 -11.55 4.76 -3.72
CA ALA A 212 -11.74 3.47 -3.06
C ALA A 212 -11.56 3.54 -1.54
N LEU A 213 -10.61 4.35 -1.04
CA LEU A 213 -10.43 4.57 0.40
C LEU A 213 -11.63 5.29 1.03
N VAL A 214 -12.20 6.27 0.33
CA VAL A 214 -13.40 6.99 0.80
C VAL A 214 -14.61 6.05 0.81
N ASP A 215 -14.76 5.20 -0.20
CA ASP A 215 -15.84 4.24 -0.29
C ASP A 215 -15.70 3.16 0.80
N LEU A 216 -14.48 2.64 1.01
CA LEU A 216 -14.18 1.70 2.07
C LEU A 216 -14.46 2.29 3.46
N ALA A 217 -14.13 3.56 3.68
CA ALA A 217 -14.42 4.25 4.94
C ALA A 217 -15.92 4.43 5.22
N LYS A 218 -16.76 4.37 4.17
CA LYS A 218 -18.24 4.39 4.28
C LYS A 218 -18.84 3.00 4.42
N GLU A 219 -18.08 1.94 4.15
CA GLU A 219 -18.57 0.57 4.20
C GLU A 219 -18.79 0.13 5.66
N ASN A 220 -19.73 -0.82 5.84
CA ASN A 220 -20.04 -1.33 7.17
C ASN A 220 -18.84 -2.13 7.73
N THR A 221 -18.31 -1.69 8.87
CA THR A 221 -17.17 -2.32 9.54
C THR A 221 -17.37 -3.81 9.83
N HIS A 222 -18.61 -4.26 10.08
CA HIS A 222 -18.92 -5.67 10.26
C HIS A 222 -18.67 -6.48 8.99
N LYS A 223 -18.98 -5.94 7.79
CA LYS A 223 -18.66 -6.60 6.53
C LYS A 223 -17.15 -6.70 6.34
N ILE A 224 -16.41 -5.62 6.60
CA ILE A 224 -14.94 -5.61 6.51
C ILE A 224 -14.33 -6.65 7.46
N ILE A 225 -14.75 -6.67 8.72
CA ILE A 225 -14.26 -7.65 9.72
C ILE A 225 -14.62 -9.07 9.30
N THR A 226 -15.83 -9.29 8.78
CA THR A 226 -16.25 -10.62 8.29
C THR A 226 -15.34 -11.08 7.16
N GLU A 227 -15.06 -10.23 6.17
CA GLU A 227 -14.15 -10.58 5.07
C GLU A 227 -12.70 -10.79 5.53
N VAL A 228 -12.19 -9.98 6.45
CA VAL A 228 -10.84 -10.18 7.05
C VAL A 228 -10.78 -11.48 7.86
N SER A 229 -11.84 -11.80 8.59
CA SER A 229 -11.92 -13.03 9.39
C SER A 229 -11.93 -14.31 8.54
N LYS A 230 -12.45 -14.24 7.31
CA LYS A 230 -12.37 -15.36 6.34
C LYS A 230 -10.94 -15.67 5.88
N LEU A 231 -9.98 -14.77 6.12
CA LEU A 231 -8.58 -14.97 5.77
C LEU A 231 -7.75 -15.59 6.91
N VAL A 232 -8.35 -15.85 8.08
CA VAL A 232 -7.69 -16.52 9.20
C VAL A 232 -7.69 -18.04 8.96
N MET A 233 -6.53 -18.59 8.63
CA MET A 233 -6.36 -20.04 8.43
C MET A 233 -6.29 -20.80 9.76
N PRO A 234 -6.82 -22.04 9.85
CA PRO A 234 -6.76 -22.84 11.06
C PRO A 234 -5.32 -23.25 11.41
N MET A 235 -5.04 -23.47 12.70
CA MET A 235 -3.71 -23.89 13.19
C MET A 235 -3.36 -25.37 12.90
N HIS A 236 -4.17 -26.09 12.12
CA HIS A 236 -3.97 -27.52 11.83
C HIS A 236 -3.69 -27.75 10.33
N HIS A 237 -2.91 -28.80 10.04
CA HIS A 237 -2.53 -29.14 8.66
C HIS A 237 -3.51 -30.11 7.97
N ASP A 238 -4.27 -30.89 8.74
CA ASP A 238 -5.19 -31.87 8.16
C ASP A 238 -6.39 -31.16 7.51
N VAL A 239 -6.70 -31.57 6.28
CA VAL A 239 -7.87 -31.06 5.55
C VAL A 239 -9.09 -31.87 5.95
N ARG A 240 -10.09 -31.21 6.52
CA ARG A 240 -11.34 -31.81 6.99
C ARG A 240 -12.50 -31.45 6.07
N ALA A 241 -13.59 -32.19 6.13
CA ALA A 241 -14.81 -31.91 5.38
C ALA A 241 -15.30 -30.46 5.57
N GLN A 242 -15.21 -29.92 6.80
CA GLN A 242 -15.59 -28.54 7.11
C GLN A 242 -14.72 -27.46 6.43
N ASN A 243 -13.53 -27.81 5.92
CA ASN A 243 -12.64 -26.87 5.24
C ASN A 243 -12.89 -26.80 3.74
N VAL A 244 -13.78 -27.63 3.20
CA VAL A 244 -13.98 -27.85 1.77
C VAL A 244 -15.45 -27.73 1.43
N ASN A 245 -15.78 -27.03 0.36
CA ASN A 245 -17.11 -27.11 -0.21
C ASN A 245 -17.26 -28.47 -0.94
N LEU A 246 -17.88 -29.44 -0.28
CA LEU A 246 -18.04 -30.81 -0.78
C LEU A 246 -18.78 -30.88 -2.11
N LYS A 247 -19.69 -29.94 -2.38
CA LYS A 247 -20.44 -29.86 -3.63
C LYS A 247 -19.50 -29.52 -4.80
N ARG A 248 -18.62 -28.53 -4.59
CA ARG A 248 -17.60 -28.12 -5.57
C ARG A 248 -16.53 -29.19 -5.78
N LEU A 249 -16.00 -29.76 -4.69
CA LEU A 249 -15.01 -30.83 -4.79
C LEU A 249 -15.59 -32.03 -5.54
N GLY A 250 -16.82 -32.43 -5.23
CA GLY A 250 -17.51 -33.53 -5.88
C GLY A 250 -17.73 -33.30 -7.37
N ALA A 251 -18.08 -32.08 -7.79
CA ALA A 251 -18.20 -31.73 -9.21
C ALA A 251 -16.88 -31.90 -9.97
N VAL A 252 -15.76 -31.45 -9.39
CA VAL A 252 -14.41 -31.62 -9.95
C VAL A 252 -14.03 -33.10 -10.08
N LEU A 253 -14.28 -33.90 -9.05
CA LEU A 253 -13.98 -35.34 -9.06
C LEU A 253 -14.84 -36.10 -10.06
N THR A 254 -16.14 -35.77 -10.13
CA THR A 254 -17.08 -36.38 -11.09
C THR A 254 -16.67 -36.03 -12.51
N ARG A 255 -16.26 -34.77 -12.76
CA ARG A 255 -15.75 -34.35 -14.06
C ARG A 255 -14.52 -35.13 -14.51
N ALA A 256 -13.63 -35.46 -13.57
CA ALA A 256 -12.44 -36.25 -13.85
C ALA A 256 -12.76 -37.73 -14.14
N GLN A 257 -13.83 -38.27 -13.55
CA GLN A 257 -14.23 -39.67 -13.69
C GLN A 257 -15.16 -39.93 -14.88
N GLN A 258 -15.99 -38.97 -15.27
CA GLN A 258 -16.82 -39.06 -16.47
C GLN A 258 -15.95 -38.87 -17.72
N GLN A 259 -15.52 -39.99 -18.32
CA GLN A 259 -14.90 -40.02 -19.65
C GLN A 259 -15.91 -39.72 -20.78
N GLU A 260 -17.22 -39.77 -20.50
CA GLU A 260 -18.27 -39.35 -21.43
C GLU A 260 -18.46 -37.82 -21.34
N ALA A 261 -17.57 -37.06 -21.96
CA ALA A 261 -17.83 -35.65 -22.17
C ALA A 261 -18.82 -35.45 -23.33
N ASN A 262 -19.90 -34.72 -23.06
CA ASN A 262 -20.82 -34.18 -24.08
C ASN A 262 -20.13 -33.23 -25.09
N ASP A 263 -18.84 -32.93 -24.89
CA ASP A 263 -17.97 -32.18 -25.78
C ASP A 263 -16.64 -32.96 -25.93
N LEU A 264 -16.71 -34.04 -26.70
CA LEU A 264 -15.60 -34.93 -27.02
C LEU A 264 -14.42 -34.16 -27.66
N GLU A 265 -14.71 -33.10 -28.41
CA GLU A 265 -13.72 -32.32 -29.17
C GLU A 265 -12.72 -31.60 -28.25
N SER A 266 -13.21 -30.89 -27.22
CA SER A 266 -12.34 -30.23 -26.22
C SER A 266 -11.48 -31.22 -25.43
N LEU A 267 -11.95 -32.47 -25.26
CA LEU A 267 -11.26 -33.50 -24.47
C LEU A 267 -10.26 -34.30 -25.33
N LEU A 268 -10.56 -34.54 -26.61
CA LEU A 268 -9.62 -35.06 -27.61
C LEU A 268 -8.44 -34.10 -27.82
N LEU A 269 -8.63 -32.79 -27.67
CA LEU A 269 -7.49 -31.84 -27.70
C LEU A 269 -6.51 -32.04 -26.52
N LEU A 270 -6.94 -32.71 -25.45
CA LEU A 270 -6.15 -33.13 -24.30
C LEU A 270 -5.74 -34.61 -24.40
N ASP A 271 -5.58 -35.16 -25.61
CA ASP A 271 -5.10 -36.53 -25.85
C ASP A 271 -3.96 -36.95 -24.91
N GLY A 272 -4.12 -38.12 -24.29
CA GLY A 272 -3.13 -38.71 -23.37
C GLY A 272 -3.23 -38.25 -21.91
N VAL A 273 -4.19 -37.40 -21.54
CA VAL A 273 -4.37 -36.92 -20.16
C VAL A 273 -5.26 -37.89 -19.35
N GLY A 274 -4.71 -38.46 -18.28
CA GLY A 274 -5.45 -39.29 -17.34
C GLY A 274 -6.46 -38.50 -16.50
N SER A 275 -7.49 -39.19 -15.98
CA SER A 275 -8.53 -38.61 -15.11
C SER A 275 -7.96 -37.76 -13.97
N ARG A 276 -6.88 -38.22 -13.34
CA ARG A 276 -6.24 -37.50 -12.24
C ARG A 276 -5.58 -36.18 -12.65
N THR A 277 -5.07 -36.11 -13.88
CA THR A 277 -4.49 -34.89 -14.45
C THR A 277 -5.59 -33.94 -14.90
N ILE A 278 -6.74 -34.45 -15.40
CA ILE A 278 -7.94 -33.63 -15.64
C ILE A 278 -8.44 -32.99 -14.34
N GLN A 279 -8.49 -33.75 -13.24
CA GLN A 279 -8.84 -33.22 -11.91
C GLN A 279 -7.93 -32.07 -11.50
N ALA A 280 -6.61 -32.26 -11.63
CA ALA A 280 -5.62 -31.23 -11.30
C ALA A 280 -5.78 -29.98 -12.17
N LEU A 281 -5.87 -30.16 -13.50
CA LEU A 281 -6.06 -29.06 -14.45
C LEU A 281 -7.39 -28.34 -14.29
N THR A 282 -8.43 -29.01 -13.80
CA THR A 282 -9.73 -28.37 -13.50
C THR A 282 -9.59 -27.37 -12.35
N LEU A 283 -8.92 -27.76 -11.25
CA LEU A 283 -8.66 -26.86 -10.13
C LEU A 283 -7.67 -25.74 -10.50
N VAL A 284 -6.65 -26.04 -11.32
CA VAL A 284 -5.74 -25.00 -11.84
C VAL A 284 -6.47 -24.03 -12.76
N SER A 285 -7.34 -24.51 -13.64
CA SER A 285 -8.20 -23.68 -14.50
C SER A 285 -9.07 -22.74 -13.66
N GLU A 286 -9.62 -23.24 -12.54
CA GLU A 286 -10.41 -22.43 -11.62
C GLU A 286 -9.57 -21.38 -10.88
N VAL A 287 -8.30 -21.65 -10.56
CA VAL A 287 -7.36 -20.63 -10.05
C VAL A 287 -7.10 -19.53 -11.10
N ILE A 288 -6.98 -19.89 -12.38
CA ILE A 288 -6.67 -18.94 -13.45
C ILE A 288 -7.90 -18.12 -13.89
N HIS A 289 -9.09 -18.73 -13.88
CA HIS A 289 -10.29 -18.16 -14.51
C HIS A 289 -11.48 -17.96 -13.56
N GLY A 290 -11.42 -18.47 -12.33
CA GLY A 290 -12.50 -18.36 -11.35
C GLY A 290 -12.72 -16.92 -10.87
N THR A 291 -13.96 -16.62 -10.51
CA THR A 291 -14.34 -15.35 -9.89
C THR A 291 -14.00 -15.35 -8.39
N ALA A 292 -13.92 -14.18 -7.75
CA ALA A 292 -13.52 -14.05 -6.34
C ALA A 292 -14.35 -14.93 -5.36
N SER A 293 -15.62 -15.21 -5.68
CA SER A 293 -16.51 -16.05 -4.87
C SER A 293 -16.16 -17.56 -4.90
N ARG A 294 -15.21 -17.99 -5.73
CA ARG A 294 -14.75 -19.38 -5.84
C ARG A 294 -13.64 -19.73 -4.83
N PHE A 295 -13.13 -18.74 -4.10
CA PHE A 295 -11.95 -18.89 -3.24
C PHE A 295 -12.26 -18.82 -1.74
N ASP A 296 -13.52 -19.03 -1.35
CA ASP A 296 -13.96 -19.13 0.05
C ASP A 296 -13.64 -20.49 0.71
N ASP A 297 -13.19 -21.49 -0.06
CA ASP A 297 -12.79 -22.82 0.41
C ASP A 297 -11.38 -23.25 -0.06
N PRO A 298 -10.30 -22.52 0.29
CA PRO A 298 -8.96 -22.73 -0.29
C PRO A 298 -8.40 -24.14 -0.08
N ALA A 299 -8.82 -24.86 0.97
CA ALA A 299 -8.39 -26.23 1.20
C ALA A 299 -8.82 -27.20 0.09
N ARG A 300 -9.89 -26.91 -0.66
CA ARG A 300 -10.31 -27.69 -1.84
C ARG A 300 -9.22 -27.77 -2.90
N PHE A 301 -8.47 -26.68 -3.12
CA PHE A 301 -7.44 -26.63 -4.15
C PHE A 301 -6.23 -27.53 -3.84
N SER A 302 -6.05 -27.94 -2.58
CA SER A 302 -5.05 -28.96 -2.22
C SER A 302 -5.32 -30.33 -2.88
N PHE A 303 -6.54 -30.60 -3.37
CA PHE A 303 -6.82 -31.82 -4.13
C PHE A 303 -6.24 -31.80 -5.55
N ALA A 304 -5.69 -30.68 -6.02
CA ALA A 304 -4.98 -30.64 -7.30
C ALA A 304 -3.71 -31.49 -7.24
N HIS A 305 -2.85 -31.22 -6.24
CA HIS A 305 -1.51 -31.82 -6.16
C HIS A 305 -1.09 -32.24 -4.74
N GLY A 306 -2.03 -32.38 -3.81
CA GLY A 306 -1.74 -32.75 -2.43
C GLY A 306 -1.00 -31.65 -1.67
N GLY A 307 -0.24 -32.04 -0.65
CA GLY A 307 0.51 -31.09 0.18
C GLY A 307 1.89 -31.61 0.56
N LYS A 308 2.84 -30.68 0.72
CA LYS A 308 4.23 -30.99 1.07
C LYS A 308 4.36 -31.82 2.36
N ASP A 309 3.43 -31.67 3.30
CA ASP A 309 3.43 -32.40 4.57
C ASP A 309 2.53 -33.65 4.54
N GLY A 310 1.99 -34.00 3.36
CA GLY A 310 1.17 -35.19 3.15
C GLY A 310 -0.33 -34.99 3.37
N TYR A 311 -0.80 -33.75 3.48
CA TYR A 311 -2.22 -33.41 3.66
C TYR A 311 -2.77 -32.65 2.44
N PRO A 312 -3.94 -33.05 1.89
CA PRO A 312 -4.73 -34.23 2.25
C PRO A 312 -4.01 -35.55 1.89
N PHE A 313 -3.05 -35.51 0.98
CA PHE A 313 -2.21 -36.63 0.58
C PHE A 313 -0.81 -36.14 0.12
N PRO A 314 0.21 -37.02 0.04
CA PRO A 314 1.54 -36.67 -0.48
C PRO A 314 1.49 -36.15 -1.92
N VAL A 315 2.41 -35.27 -2.28
CA VAL A 315 2.48 -34.64 -3.61
C VAL A 315 2.73 -35.69 -4.70
N PRO A 316 1.78 -35.95 -5.62
CA PRO A 316 1.98 -36.90 -6.71
C PRO A 316 2.81 -36.24 -7.81
N THR A 317 4.14 -36.42 -7.77
CA THR A 317 5.07 -35.70 -8.66
C THR A 317 4.77 -35.91 -10.13
N ASN A 318 4.37 -37.12 -10.54
CA ASN A 318 4.11 -37.41 -11.95
C ASN A 318 2.92 -36.59 -12.49
N ILE A 319 1.83 -36.50 -11.71
CA ILE A 319 0.65 -35.69 -12.06
C ILE A 319 1.00 -34.20 -12.05
N TYR A 320 1.87 -33.79 -11.13
CA TYR A 320 2.36 -32.41 -11.07
C TYR A 320 3.10 -32.04 -12.36
N ASP A 321 4.07 -32.86 -12.76
CA ASP A 321 4.88 -32.65 -13.97
C ASP A 321 4.01 -32.70 -15.24
N GLU A 322 3.06 -33.64 -15.33
CA GLU A 322 2.09 -33.70 -16.43
C GLU A 322 1.25 -32.42 -16.52
N SER A 323 0.80 -31.88 -15.39
CA SER A 323 0.02 -30.64 -15.34
C SER A 323 0.83 -29.44 -15.85
N ILE A 324 2.12 -29.36 -15.47
CA ILE A 324 3.05 -28.31 -15.94
C ILE A 324 3.21 -28.40 -17.46
N VAL A 325 3.59 -29.58 -17.96
CA VAL A 325 3.84 -29.80 -19.39
C VAL A 325 2.61 -29.47 -20.22
N MET A 326 1.41 -29.83 -19.74
CA MET A 326 0.15 -29.52 -20.43
C MET A 326 -0.14 -28.02 -20.48
N LEU A 327 0.03 -27.30 -19.37
CA LEU A 327 -0.17 -25.85 -19.32
C LEU A 327 0.84 -25.11 -20.20
N GLU A 328 2.12 -25.48 -20.13
CA GLU A 328 3.17 -24.88 -20.96
C GLU A 328 2.91 -25.09 -22.46
N ASN A 329 2.54 -26.31 -22.85
CA ASN A 329 2.19 -26.63 -24.23
C ASN A 329 0.97 -25.84 -24.71
N ALA A 330 -0.08 -25.73 -23.88
CA ALA A 330 -1.27 -24.96 -24.20
C ALA A 330 -0.95 -23.47 -24.38
N LEU A 331 -0.13 -22.89 -23.50
CA LEU A 331 0.32 -21.50 -23.58
C LEU A 331 1.21 -21.25 -24.81
N HIS A 332 2.13 -22.17 -25.12
CA HIS A 332 3.00 -22.06 -26.29
C HIS A 332 2.18 -22.07 -27.59
N LYS A 333 1.22 -23.00 -27.73
CA LYS A 333 0.32 -23.05 -28.89
C LYS A 333 -0.59 -21.82 -28.99
N ALA A 334 -1.11 -21.32 -27.86
CA ALA A 334 -1.92 -20.10 -27.85
C ALA A 334 -1.13 -18.88 -28.37
N LYS A 335 0.16 -18.76 -28.02
CA LYS A 335 1.05 -17.71 -28.57
C LYS A 335 1.25 -17.83 -30.08
N LEU A 336 1.19 -19.04 -30.63
CA LEU A 336 1.24 -19.33 -32.07
C LEU A 336 -0.14 -19.21 -32.76
N ARG A 337 -1.12 -18.55 -32.11
CA ARG A 337 -2.51 -18.41 -32.57
C ARG A 337 -3.27 -19.74 -32.76
N GLN A 338 -2.80 -20.81 -32.14
CA GLN A 338 -3.48 -22.11 -32.05
C GLN A 338 -4.04 -22.28 -30.63
N SER A 339 -5.21 -21.68 -30.38
CA SER A 339 -5.75 -21.53 -29.02
C SER A 339 -6.52 -22.73 -28.48
N ASP A 340 -6.75 -23.77 -29.27
CA ASP A 340 -7.75 -24.82 -28.95
C ASP A 340 -7.43 -25.55 -27.64
N LYS A 341 -6.15 -25.88 -27.39
CA LYS A 341 -5.72 -26.51 -26.12
C LYS A 341 -5.85 -25.56 -24.92
N TYR A 342 -5.57 -24.28 -25.10
CA TYR A 342 -5.73 -23.29 -24.04
C TYR A 342 -7.21 -23.05 -23.72
N LEU A 343 -8.06 -23.02 -24.75
CA LEU A 343 -9.51 -22.91 -24.59
C LEU A 343 -10.09 -24.15 -23.90
N ALA A 344 -9.59 -25.34 -24.21
CA ALA A 344 -9.95 -26.58 -23.53
C ALA A 344 -9.65 -26.51 -22.03
N ILE A 345 -8.42 -26.09 -21.63
CA ILE A 345 -8.07 -25.91 -20.21
C ILE A 345 -8.98 -24.85 -19.57
N LYS A 346 -9.22 -23.72 -20.24
CA LYS A 346 -10.12 -22.66 -19.75
C LYS A 346 -11.54 -23.17 -19.51
N ASN A 347 -12.04 -24.07 -20.35
CA ASN A 347 -13.39 -24.59 -20.24
C ASN A 347 -13.56 -25.67 -19.15
N LEU A 348 -12.47 -26.28 -18.65
CA LEU A 348 -12.55 -27.29 -17.58
C LEU A 348 -13.27 -26.77 -16.33
N SER A 349 -12.93 -25.56 -15.86
CA SER A 349 -13.59 -24.93 -14.71
C SER A 349 -15.08 -24.64 -14.96
N LYS A 350 -15.44 -24.17 -16.16
CA LYS A 350 -16.85 -23.93 -16.53
C LYS A 350 -17.69 -25.20 -16.53
N VAL A 351 -17.13 -26.32 -17.00
CA VAL A 351 -17.84 -27.61 -16.99
C VAL A 351 -18.02 -28.08 -15.55
N ALA A 352 -17.00 -27.95 -14.70
CA ALA A 352 -17.12 -28.26 -13.28
C ALA A 352 -18.18 -27.39 -12.59
N GLU A 353 -18.27 -26.10 -12.90
CA GLU A 353 -19.33 -25.20 -12.40
C GLU A 353 -20.73 -25.62 -12.88
N GLN A 354 -20.86 -26.12 -14.10
CA GLN A 354 -22.15 -26.62 -14.60
C GLN A 354 -22.55 -27.92 -13.89
N MET A 355 -21.61 -28.86 -13.72
CA MET A 355 -21.84 -30.11 -12.99
C MET A 355 -22.11 -29.87 -11.50
N GLU A 356 -21.55 -28.81 -10.92
CA GLU A 356 -21.83 -28.39 -9.56
C GLU A 356 -23.33 -28.16 -9.35
N LYS A 357 -24.06 -27.52 -10.27
CA LYS A 357 -25.48 -27.18 -10.07
C LYS A 357 -26.31 -28.37 -9.65
N ASP A 358 -26.13 -29.50 -10.34
CA ASP A 358 -26.89 -30.74 -10.17
C ASP A 358 -26.23 -31.72 -9.19
N PHE A 359 -25.04 -31.39 -8.66
CA PHE A 359 -24.33 -32.26 -7.72
C PHE A 359 -24.93 -32.21 -6.31
N ILE A 360 -25.21 -33.39 -5.74
CA ILE A 360 -25.66 -33.56 -4.35
C ILE A 360 -24.48 -34.10 -3.56
N ALA A 361 -24.01 -33.32 -2.59
CA ALA A 361 -22.93 -33.74 -1.71
C ALA A 361 -23.36 -34.89 -0.80
N ASN A 362 -22.44 -35.82 -0.54
CA ASN A 362 -22.61 -36.91 0.41
C ASN A 362 -21.46 -36.90 1.43
N ASP A 363 -21.59 -37.68 2.50
CA ASP A 363 -20.60 -37.74 3.60
C ASP A 363 -19.37 -38.60 3.27
N SER A 364 -18.95 -38.69 2.01
CA SER A 364 -17.83 -39.56 1.58
C SER A 364 -16.47 -38.87 1.57
N PHE A 365 -16.32 -37.71 2.21
CA PHE A 365 -15.06 -36.94 2.19
C PHE A 365 -13.83 -37.78 2.60
N ASP A 366 -13.92 -38.52 3.71
CA ASP A 366 -12.81 -39.34 4.19
C ASP A 366 -12.47 -40.48 3.22
N LYS A 367 -13.46 -41.02 2.51
CA LYS A 367 -13.24 -42.04 1.47
C LYS A 367 -12.48 -41.45 0.29
N VAL A 368 -12.82 -40.23 -0.14
CA VAL A 368 -12.09 -39.53 -1.20
C VAL A 368 -10.63 -39.33 -0.80
N VAL A 369 -10.38 -38.84 0.42
CA VAL A 369 -9.01 -38.65 0.94
C VAL A 369 -8.25 -39.97 0.99
N ALA A 370 -8.89 -41.07 1.42
CA ALA A 370 -8.27 -42.39 1.44
C ALA A 370 -7.89 -42.89 0.04
N ILE A 371 -8.77 -42.70 -0.95
CA ILE A 371 -8.52 -43.05 -2.35
C ILE A 371 -7.34 -42.23 -2.91
N GLU A 372 -7.33 -40.92 -2.68
CA GLU A 372 -6.24 -40.05 -3.12
C GLU A 372 -4.91 -40.43 -2.46
N LYS A 373 -4.89 -40.75 -1.16
CA LYS A 373 -3.69 -41.24 -0.46
C LYS A 373 -3.16 -42.55 -1.05
N ALA A 374 -4.05 -43.50 -1.37
CA ALA A 374 -3.67 -44.76 -1.99
C ALA A 374 -3.09 -44.54 -3.40
N ASN A 375 -3.72 -43.65 -4.18
CA ASN A 375 -3.32 -43.32 -5.54
C ASN A 375 -2.04 -42.46 -5.60
N ALA A 376 -1.80 -41.58 -4.63
CA ALA A 376 -0.61 -40.73 -4.60
C ALA A 376 0.68 -41.56 -4.70
N ARG A 377 0.72 -42.76 -4.09
CA ARG A 377 1.85 -43.70 -4.22
C ARG A 377 2.10 -44.14 -5.66
N ARG A 378 1.04 -44.37 -6.45
CA ARG A 378 1.13 -44.78 -7.87
C ARG A 378 1.70 -43.67 -8.76
N TYR A 379 1.56 -42.41 -8.33
CA TYR A 379 1.99 -41.23 -9.07
C TYR A 379 3.23 -40.55 -8.48
N GLY A 380 4.07 -41.30 -7.76
CA GLY A 380 5.33 -40.78 -7.21
C GLY A 380 5.16 -39.90 -5.97
N GLY A 381 4.18 -40.17 -5.12
CA GLY A 381 3.85 -39.41 -3.92
C GLY A 381 5.06 -39.08 -3.02
N ARG A 382 5.34 -37.78 -2.82
CA ARG A 382 6.42 -37.27 -1.96
C ARG A 382 5.93 -36.32 -0.88
N THR A 383 6.64 -36.31 0.24
CA THR A 383 6.50 -35.30 1.30
C THR A 383 7.86 -34.68 1.59
N ALA A 384 7.89 -33.47 2.17
CA ALA A 384 9.11 -32.78 2.55
C ALA A 384 9.96 -33.56 3.58
N LYS A 385 9.35 -34.50 4.33
CA LYS A 385 10.03 -35.26 5.39
C LYS A 385 10.31 -36.73 5.03
N ARG A 386 9.80 -37.29 3.92
CA ARG A 386 10.02 -38.70 3.50
C ARG A 386 9.62 -38.97 2.03
N THR A 387 10.41 -39.79 1.35
CA THR A 387 10.10 -40.43 0.06
C THR A 387 9.44 -41.80 0.33
N PHE A 388 8.22 -42.05 -0.18
CA PHE A 388 7.61 -43.38 -0.06
C PHE A 388 8.11 -44.27 -1.21
N THR A 389 9.08 -45.14 -0.96
CA THR A 389 9.54 -46.20 -1.89
C THR A 389 9.00 -47.58 -1.48
N LYS A 390 8.97 -48.51 -2.45
CA LYS A 390 8.37 -49.86 -2.40
C LYS A 390 8.91 -50.82 -1.32
N GLU A 391 9.98 -50.48 -0.59
CA GLU A 391 10.73 -51.43 0.25
C GLU A 391 10.37 -51.45 1.74
N ASN A 392 9.50 -50.57 2.23
CA ASN A 392 9.27 -50.43 3.68
C ASN A 392 8.24 -51.42 4.29
N GLU A 393 8.03 -52.60 3.71
CA GLU A 393 7.10 -53.62 4.25
C GLU A 393 7.75 -54.74 5.07
N GLN A 394 9.08 -54.80 5.18
CA GLN A 394 9.74 -55.76 6.09
C GLN A 394 10.40 -55.05 7.26
N ASN A 395 9.58 -54.71 8.26
CA ASN A 395 9.88 -54.96 9.68
C ASN A 395 8.75 -54.35 10.52
N GLN A 396 7.66 -55.10 10.62
CA GLN A 396 6.74 -55.01 11.74
C GLN A 396 7.16 -56.06 12.77
N LEU A 397 7.21 -55.63 14.04
CA LEU A 397 7.36 -56.40 15.29
C LEU A 397 8.78 -56.82 15.71
N ALA A 398 9.29 -56.14 16.74
CA ALA A 398 9.61 -56.79 18.02
C ALA A 398 9.80 -55.73 19.12
N LEU A 399 9.16 -55.99 20.27
CA LEU A 399 9.41 -55.32 21.55
C LEU A 399 10.88 -55.47 21.94
N PHE A 400 11.56 -54.35 22.23
CA PHE A 400 12.21 -53.98 23.50
C PHE A 400 12.74 -52.55 23.38
#